data_AF-A0A0K0D460-F1
#
_entry.id   AF-A0A0K0D460-F1
#
_cell.length_a   1.000
_cell.length_b   1.000
_cell.length_c   1.000
_cell.angle_alpha   90.00
_cell.angle_beta   90.00
_cell.angle_gamma   90.00
#
_symmetry.space_group_name_H-M   'P 1'
#
loop_
_entity.id
_entity.type
_entity.pdbx_description
1 polymer ?
#
loop_
_entity_poly.entity_id
_entity_poly.type
_entity_poly.pdbx_seq_one_letter_code
_entity_poly.pdbx_strand_id
1 'polypeptide(L)'
;MTIGIWTAVFVCIGSTIMALGMVGASRLLHEGILRNILYCPMLFFDVTPIGRILNRFGKDVEMLDSRLPSSIMTFIGAIIQTLMIISMPIYATPSVILLLVPVFVFYSYLLRFYVSTSRQLKRLESASRSPIFSHFQESIQGASTIRAYKLVDEFIKESERRVDENLATYYPSIVANRLNISSFV
;
A
#
# COMPACT_ATOMS: atom_id res chain seq x y z
N MET A 1 -1.22 29.20 -24.87
CA MET A 1 -2.24 29.57 -23.86
C MET A 1 -3.51 28.73 -23.99
N THR A 2 -4.06 28.54 -25.19
CA THR A 2 -5.25 27.70 -25.45
C THR A 2 -5.10 26.23 -25.03
N ILE A 3 -3.97 25.58 -25.35
CA ILE A 3 -3.72 24.17 -24.97
C ILE A 3 -3.76 23.98 -23.45
N GLY A 4 -3.18 24.91 -22.68
CA GLY A 4 -3.16 24.86 -21.22
C GLY A 4 -4.56 24.98 -20.59
N ILE A 5 -5.43 25.77 -21.20
CA ILE A 5 -6.83 25.91 -20.75
C ILE A 5 -7.58 24.60 -20.98
N TRP A 6 -7.43 23.98 -22.15
CA TRP A 6 -8.06 22.69 -22.46
C TRP A 6 -7.58 21.57 -21.52
N THR A 7 -6.28 21.51 -21.22
CA THR A 7 -5.76 20.54 -20.27
C THR A 7 -6.29 20.76 -18.85
N ALA A 8 -6.39 22.01 -18.40
CA ALA A 8 -6.93 22.32 -17.07
C ALA A 8 -8.40 21.91 -16.96
N VAL A 9 -9.21 22.22 -17.97
CA VAL A 9 -10.62 21.82 -18.01
C VAL A 9 -10.77 20.30 -18.00
N PHE A 10 -9.98 19.58 -18.81
CA PHE A 10 -10.05 18.13 -18.88
C PHE A 10 -9.65 17.47 -17.55
N VAL A 11 -8.60 17.97 -16.89
CA VAL A 11 -8.17 17.49 -15.57
C VAL A 11 -9.25 17.74 -14.52
N CYS A 12 -9.85 18.94 -14.49
CA CYS A 12 -10.93 19.26 -13.54
C CYS A 12 -12.17 18.38 -13.74
N ILE A 13 -12.55 18.11 -14.99
CA ILE A 13 -13.66 17.20 -15.31
C ILE A 13 -13.31 15.78 -14.86
N GLY A 14 -12.13 15.29 -15.22
CA GLY A 14 -11.65 13.96 -14.85
C GLY A 14 -11.59 13.76 -13.33
N SER A 15 -11.07 14.75 -12.59
CA SER A 15 -11.02 14.70 -11.12
C SER A 15 -12.41 14.68 -10.50
N THR A 16 -13.36 15.41 -11.09
CA THR A 16 -14.74 15.48 -10.58
C THR A 16 -15.48 14.16 -10.83
N ILE A 17 -15.36 13.58 -12.02
CA ILE A 17 -15.94 12.27 -12.36
C ILE A 17 -15.37 11.19 -11.44
N MET A 18 -14.05 11.17 -11.24
CA MET A 18 -13.42 10.21 -10.34
C MET A 18 -13.89 10.41 -8.90
N ALA A 19 -13.93 11.63 -8.38
CA ALA A 19 -14.42 11.89 -7.02
C ALA A 19 -15.86 11.40 -6.82
N LEU A 20 -16.76 11.66 -7.78
CA LEU A 20 -18.14 11.16 -7.72
C LEU A 20 -18.20 9.63 -7.80
N GLY A 21 -17.39 9.01 -8.66
CA GLY A 21 -17.28 7.55 -8.77
C GLY A 21 -16.78 6.89 -7.47
N MET A 22 -15.81 7.51 -6.80
CA MET A 22 -15.29 7.03 -5.52
C MET A 22 -16.33 7.11 -4.41
N VAL A 23 -17.05 8.23 -4.31
CA VAL A 23 -18.12 8.39 -3.31
C VAL A 23 -19.23 7.37 -3.57
N GLY A 24 -19.57 7.12 -4.84
CA GLY A 24 -20.52 6.07 -5.22
C GLY A 24 -20.05 4.67 -4.82
N ALA A 25 -18.78 4.34 -5.10
CA ALA A 25 -18.18 3.05 -4.75
C ALA A 25 -18.11 2.83 -3.22
N SER A 26 -17.71 3.86 -2.48
CA SER A 26 -17.69 3.86 -1.01
C SER A 26 -19.07 3.54 -0.44
N ARG A 27 -20.11 4.25 -0.90
CA ARG A 27 -21.50 4.02 -0.49
C ARG A 27 -21.96 2.59 -0.77
N LEU A 28 -21.68 2.08 -1.97
CA LEU A 28 -22.07 0.72 -2.37
C LEU A 28 -21.40 -0.35 -1.50
N LEU A 29 -20.10 -0.17 -1.20
CA LEU A 29 -19.35 -1.10 -0.34
C LEU A 29 -19.87 -1.05 1.10
N HIS A 30 -20.10 0.14 1.63
CA HIS A 30 -20.67 0.34 2.97
C HIS A 30 -22.04 -0.31 3.12
N GLU A 31 -22.95 -0.05 2.17
CA GLU A 31 -24.29 -0.61 2.18
C GLU A 31 -24.23 -2.14 2.03
N GLY A 32 -23.34 -2.66 1.18
CA GLY A 32 -23.13 -4.10 1.02
C GLY A 32 -22.66 -4.79 2.30
N ILE A 33 -21.69 -4.20 3.02
CA ILE A 33 -21.19 -4.74 4.29
C ILE A 33 -22.26 -4.66 5.37
N LEU A 34 -22.95 -3.52 5.49
CA LEU A 34 -24.03 -3.32 6.45
C LEU A 34 -25.16 -4.33 6.23
N ARG A 35 -25.61 -4.48 4.99
CA ARG A 35 -26.64 -5.45 4.61
C ARG A 35 -26.21 -6.87 4.99
N ASN A 36 -25.02 -7.31 4.58
CA ASN A 36 -24.56 -8.66 4.89
C ASN A 36 -24.48 -8.95 6.39
N ILE A 37 -24.14 -7.95 7.21
CA ILE A 37 -24.07 -8.13 8.66
C ILE A 37 -25.46 -8.17 9.29
N LEU A 38 -26.42 -7.39 8.80
CA LEU A 38 -27.82 -7.47 9.26
C LEU A 38 -28.48 -8.82 8.95
N TYR A 39 -28.08 -9.49 7.86
CA TYR A 39 -28.58 -10.82 7.48
C TYR A 39 -27.74 -11.98 8.06
N CYS A 40 -26.70 -11.72 8.85
CA CYS A 40 -25.89 -12.79 9.45
C CYS A 40 -26.65 -13.50 10.58
N PRO A 41 -26.52 -14.83 10.71
CA PRO A 41 -27.12 -15.58 11.81
C PRO A 41 -26.51 -15.17 13.15
N MET A 42 -27.27 -15.29 14.24
CA MET A 42 -26.83 -14.91 15.60
C MET A 42 -25.52 -15.62 16.02
N LEU A 43 -25.32 -16.87 15.57
CA LEU A 43 -24.08 -17.64 15.75
C LEU A 43 -22.82 -16.89 15.28
N PHE A 44 -22.91 -16.06 14.23
CA PHE A 44 -21.79 -15.26 13.77
C PHE A 44 -21.36 -14.24 14.84
N PHE A 45 -22.32 -13.62 15.51
CA PHE A 45 -22.07 -12.62 16.57
C PHE A 45 -21.60 -13.24 17.88
N ASP A 46 -21.93 -14.51 18.13
CA ASP A 46 -21.44 -15.24 19.30
C ASP A 46 -19.98 -15.70 19.12
N VAL A 47 -19.59 -16.07 17.90
CA VAL A 47 -18.23 -16.56 17.59
C VAL A 47 -17.25 -15.42 17.28
N THR A 48 -17.72 -14.31 16.69
CA THR A 48 -16.86 -13.17 16.35
C THR A 48 -16.99 -12.03 17.35
N PRO A 49 -15.89 -11.57 17.96
CA PRO A 49 -15.95 -10.47 18.91
C PRO A 49 -16.40 -9.18 18.21
N ILE A 50 -17.34 -8.45 18.82
CA ILE A 50 -17.89 -7.19 18.31
C ILE A 50 -16.77 -6.20 17.94
N GLY A 51 -15.67 -6.18 18.68
CA GLY A 51 -14.50 -5.35 18.39
C GLY A 51 -13.85 -5.63 17.03
N ARG A 52 -13.85 -6.88 16.54
CA ARG A 52 -13.34 -7.22 15.21
C ARG A 52 -14.25 -6.70 14.10
N ILE A 53 -15.57 -6.76 14.32
CA ILE A 53 -16.58 -6.22 13.40
C ILE A 53 -16.43 -4.70 13.31
N LEU A 54 -16.30 -4.02 14.46
CA LEU A 54 -16.12 -2.57 14.52
C LEU A 54 -14.81 -2.13 13.84
N ASN A 55 -13.70 -2.84 14.06
CA ASN A 55 -12.43 -2.52 13.43
C ASN A 55 -12.50 -2.65 11.90
N ARG A 56 -13.28 -3.61 11.39
CA ARG A 56 -13.52 -3.81 9.95
C ARG A 56 -14.42 -2.73 9.35
N PHE A 57 -15.43 -2.24 10.09
CA PHE A 57 -16.26 -1.11 9.65
C PHE A 57 -15.57 0.26 9.75
N GLY A 58 -14.65 0.42 10.69
CA GLY A 58 -13.91 1.68 10.84
C GLY A 58 -12.68 1.68 9.95
N LYS A 59 -11.69 0.87 10.31
CA LYS A 59 -10.33 0.96 9.77
C LYS A 59 -10.21 0.47 8.32
N ASP A 60 -10.87 -0.64 7.99
CA ASP A 60 -10.76 -1.20 6.63
C ASP A 60 -11.55 -0.34 5.63
N VAL A 61 -12.72 0.15 6.03
CA VAL A 61 -13.49 1.14 5.27
C VAL A 61 -12.69 2.43 5.08
N GLU A 62 -12.11 2.99 6.14
CA GLU A 62 -11.31 4.22 6.03
C GLU A 62 -10.16 4.03 5.03
N MET A 63 -9.54 2.85 5.02
CA MET A 63 -8.52 2.49 4.05
C MET A 63 -9.07 2.41 2.61
N LEU A 64 -10.27 1.86 2.43
CA LEU A 64 -10.97 1.78 1.15
C LEU A 64 -11.39 3.17 0.63
N ASP A 65 -11.77 4.08 1.51
CA ASP A 65 -12.27 5.41 1.13
C ASP A 65 -11.15 6.41 0.87
N SER A 66 -10.04 6.32 1.60
CA SER A 66 -8.94 7.29 1.52
C SER A 66 -7.77 6.82 0.65
N ARG A 67 -7.29 5.58 0.84
CA ARG A 67 -6.04 5.12 0.23
C ARG A 67 -6.25 4.47 -1.13
N LEU A 68 -7.28 3.64 -1.25
CA LEU A 68 -7.57 2.92 -2.47
C LEU A 68 -7.81 3.87 -3.65
N PRO A 69 -8.58 4.96 -3.50
CA PRO A 69 -8.86 5.82 -4.65
C PRO A 69 -7.67 6.65 -5.09
N SER A 70 -6.88 7.16 -4.14
CA SER A 70 -5.61 7.83 -4.43
C SER A 70 -4.63 6.93 -5.18
N SER A 71 -4.58 5.65 -4.80
CA SER A 71 -3.75 4.64 -5.48
C SER A 71 -4.24 4.38 -6.91
N ILE A 72 -5.56 4.24 -7.12
CA ILE A 72 -6.15 4.05 -8.46
C ILE A 72 -5.93 5.28 -9.35
N MET A 73 -6.13 6.49 -8.82
CA MET A 73 -5.86 7.73 -9.56
C MET A 73 -4.41 7.79 -10.05
N THR A 74 -3.48 7.52 -9.15
CA THR A 74 -2.05 7.53 -9.47
C THR A 74 -1.72 6.45 -10.51
N PHE A 75 -2.30 5.25 -10.38
CA PHE A 75 -2.09 4.14 -11.30
C PHE A 75 -2.62 4.42 -12.71
N ILE A 76 -3.87 4.90 -12.82
CA ILE A 76 -4.47 5.28 -14.10
C ILE A 76 -3.68 6.42 -14.74
N GLY A 77 -3.32 7.44 -13.95
CA GLY A 77 -2.50 8.55 -14.41
C GLY A 77 -1.13 8.10 -14.95
N ALA A 78 -0.48 7.17 -14.27
CA ALA A 78 0.80 6.60 -14.70
C ALA A 78 0.66 5.81 -16.02
N ILE A 79 -0.40 5.02 -16.19
CA ILE A 79 -0.67 4.30 -17.45
C ILE A 79 -0.85 5.29 -18.61
N ILE A 80 -1.70 6.30 -18.42
CA ILE A 80 -1.99 7.30 -19.46
C ILE A 80 -0.70 8.06 -19.83
N GLN A 81 0.07 8.51 -18.83
CA GLN A 81 1.35 9.19 -19.08
C GLN A 81 2.34 8.31 -19.83
N THR A 82 2.48 7.04 -19.42
CA THR A 82 3.39 6.10 -20.09
C THR A 82 2.98 5.89 -21.55
N LEU A 83 1.69 5.73 -21.83
CA LEU A 83 1.17 5.62 -23.19
C LEU A 83 1.46 6.87 -24.03
N MET A 84 1.33 8.07 -23.46
CA MET A 84 1.63 9.33 -24.15
C MET A 84 3.13 9.47 -24.45
N ILE A 85 3.99 9.11 -23.50
CA ILE A 85 5.45 9.17 -23.66
C ILE A 85 5.93 8.19 -24.72
N ILE A 86 5.30 7.01 -24.83
CA ILE A 86 5.65 6.00 -25.85
C ILE A 86 5.06 6.37 -27.22
N SER A 87 3.84 6.91 -27.28
CA SER A 87 3.15 7.18 -28.55
C SER A 87 3.75 8.35 -29.33
N MET A 88 4.22 9.39 -28.65
CA MET A 88 4.76 10.59 -29.31
C MET A 88 6.01 10.31 -30.17
N PRO A 89 7.04 9.58 -29.69
CA PRO A 89 8.18 9.18 -30.51
C PRO A 89 7.80 8.25 -31.67
N ILE A 90 6.85 7.35 -31.48
CA ILE A 90 6.38 6.43 -32.53
C ILE A 90 5.71 7.21 -33.67
N TYR A 91 4.90 8.21 -33.34
CA TYR A 91 4.26 9.09 -34.32
C TYR A 91 5.30 9.93 -35.07
N ALA A 92 6.29 10.48 -34.35
CA ALA A 92 7.34 11.30 -34.95
C ALA A 92 8.28 10.48 -35.87
N THR A 93 8.61 9.25 -35.49
CA THR A 93 9.55 8.40 -36.23
C THR A 93 9.19 6.92 -36.05
N PRO A 94 8.49 6.30 -37.02
CA PRO A 94 8.04 4.91 -36.90
C PRO A 94 9.16 3.87 -36.74
N SER A 95 10.38 4.16 -37.22
CA SER A 95 11.52 3.24 -37.08
C SER A 95 12.00 3.06 -35.63
N VAL A 96 11.62 3.96 -34.71
CA VAL A 96 11.96 3.86 -33.27
C VAL A 96 11.34 2.63 -32.61
N ILE A 97 10.27 2.06 -33.20
CA ILE A 97 9.66 0.80 -32.72
C ILE A 97 10.70 -0.33 -32.64
N LEU A 98 11.64 -0.41 -33.58
CA LEU A 98 12.68 -1.45 -33.60
C LEU A 98 13.57 -1.39 -32.35
N LEU A 99 13.83 -0.19 -31.82
CA LEU A 99 14.58 0.02 -30.59
C LEU A 99 13.71 -0.20 -29.33
N LEU A 100 12.43 0.18 -29.39
CA LEU A 100 11.48 0.06 -28.27
C LEU A 100 11.18 -1.40 -27.90
N VAL A 101 11.10 -2.30 -28.87
CA VAL A 101 10.80 -3.73 -28.65
C VAL A 101 11.81 -4.41 -27.71
N PRO A 102 13.14 -4.39 -27.95
CA PRO A 102 14.10 -5.02 -27.04
C PRO A 102 14.13 -4.35 -25.65
N VAL A 103 13.96 -3.03 -25.59
CA VAL A 103 13.86 -2.30 -24.31
C VAL A 103 12.63 -2.75 -23.51
N PHE A 104 11.48 -2.90 -24.16
CA PHE A 104 10.25 -3.37 -23.52
C PHE A 104 10.39 -4.81 -22.99
N VAL A 105 11.01 -5.70 -23.77
CA VAL A 105 11.28 -7.09 -23.34
C VAL A 105 12.18 -7.09 -22.10
N PHE A 106 13.29 -6.35 -22.13
CA PHE A 106 14.20 -6.24 -20.99
C PHE A 106 13.50 -5.65 -19.75
N TYR A 107 12.75 -4.56 -19.93
CA TYR A 107 11.97 -3.94 -18.86
C TYR A 107 10.94 -4.91 -18.27
N SER A 108 10.26 -5.72 -19.09
CA SER A 108 9.28 -6.70 -18.60
C SER A 108 9.91 -7.77 -17.71
N TYR A 109 11.15 -8.18 -18.01
CA TYR A 109 11.90 -9.13 -17.20
C TYR A 109 12.30 -8.50 -15.85
N LEU A 110 12.87 -7.29 -15.89
CA LEU A 110 13.21 -6.54 -14.67
C LEU A 110 12.00 -6.28 -13.80
N LEU A 111 10.87 -5.91 -14.40
CA LEU A 111 9.62 -5.64 -13.69
C LEU A 111 9.12 -6.89 -12.95
N ARG A 112 9.16 -8.07 -13.59
CA ARG A 112 8.78 -9.34 -12.93
C ARG A 112 9.67 -9.64 -11.74
N PHE A 113 10.99 -9.48 -11.89
CA PHE A 113 11.94 -9.70 -10.81
C PHE A 113 11.72 -8.71 -9.66
N TYR A 114 11.52 -7.43 -9.97
CA TYR A 114 11.27 -6.37 -9.01
C TYR A 114 9.98 -6.59 -8.23
N VAL A 115 8.86 -6.88 -8.90
CA VAL A 115 7.56 -7.12 -8.24
C VAL A 115 7.64 -8.33 -7.30
N SER A 116 8.34 -9.39 -7.71
CA SER A 116 8.54 -10.57 -6.86
C SER A 116 9.35 -10.23 -5.61
N THR A 117 10.44 -9.48 -5.77
CA THR A 117 11.34 -9.09 -4.68
C THR A 117 10.67 -8.12 -3.72
N SER A 118 10.04 -7.06 -4.24
CA SER A 118 9.33 -6.04 -3.46
C SER A 118 8.20 -6.65 -2.62
N ARG A 119 7.44 -7.60 -3.17
CA ARG A 119 6.38 -8.30 -2.42
C ARG A 119 6.95 -9.14 -1.28
N GLN A 120 8.05 -9.86 -1.51
CA GLN A 120 8.73 -10.64 -0.47
C GLN A 120 9.28 -9.74 0.64
N LEU A 121 9.89 -8.62 0.26
CA LEU A 121 10.46 -7.66 1.19
C LEU A 121 9.39 -6.99 2.07
N LYS A 122 8.26 -6.59 1.46
CA LYS A 122 7.11 -6.07 2.20
C LYS A 122 6.50 -7.10 3.16
N ARG A 123 6.50 -8.39 2.78
CA ARG A 123 6.09 -9.48 3.68
C ARG A 123 7.06 -9.63 4.85
N LEU A 124 8.37 -9.57 4.60
CA LEU A 124 9.40 -9.68 5.63
C LEU A 124 9.38 -8.49 6.61
N GLU A 125 9.18 -7.27 6.09
CA GLU A 125 8.97 -6.07 6.90
C GLU A 125 7.75 -6.21 7.82
N SER A 126 6.61 -6.69 7.27
CA SER A 126 5.42 -6.93 8.08
C SER A 126 5.63 -8.02 9.12
N ALA A 127 6.37 -9.08 8.79
CA ALA A 127 6.64 -10.19 9.69
C ALA A 127 7.60 -9.80 10.84
N SER A 128 8.64 -9.01 10.55
CA SER A 128 9.59 -8.53 11.57
C SER A 128 9.01 -7.46 12.49
N ARG A 129 7.98 -6.72 12.04
CA ARG A 129 7.33 -5.69 12.85
C ARG A 129 6.35 -6.24 13.89
N SER A 130 5.72 -7.39 13.64
CA SER A 130 4.71 -7.98 14.54
C SER A 130 5.25 -8.35 15.93
N PRO A 131 6.42 -9.00 16.07
CA PRO A 131 6.99 -9.38 17.37
C PRO A 131 7.28 -8.19 18.30
N ILE A 132 7.55 -7.00 17.75
CA ILE A 132 7.77 -5.77 18.53
C ILE A 132 6.47 -5.38 19.24
N PHE A 133 5.35 -5.35 18.51
CA PHE A 133 4.05 -5.01 19.08
C PHE A 133 3.57 -6.05 20.10
N SER A 134 3.79 -7.34 19.82
CA SER A 134 3.47 -8.41 20.77
C SER A 134 4.27 -8.30 22.07
N HIS A 135 5.60 -8.10 21.97
CA HIS A 135 6.47 -7.92 23.14
C HIS A 135 6.10 -6.68 23.96
N PHE A 136 5.74 -5.59 23.29
CA PHE A 136 5.28 -4.37 23.93
C PHE A 136 3.97 -4.58 24.70
N GLN A 137 3.02 -5.32 24.11
CA GLN A 137 1.76 -5.66 24.76
C GLN A 137 1.97 -6.55 25.99
N GLU A 138 2.84 -7.56 25.89
CA GLU A 138 3.24 -8.42 27.02
C GLU A 138 3.92 -7.61 28.14
N SER A 139 4.79 -6.68 27.78
CA SER A 139 5.48 -5.81 28.75
C SER A 139 4.51 -4.89 29.50
N ILE A 140 3.48 -4.36 28.84
CA ILE A 140 2.45 -3.54 29.48
C ILE A 140 1.61 -4.37 30.45
N GLN A 141 1.16 -5.56 30.02
CA GLN A 141 0.32 -6.43 30.86
C GLN A 141 1.11 -7.02 32.04
N GLY A 142 2.39 -7.34 31.83
CA GLY A 142 3.29 -7.92 32.84
C GLY A 142 4.09 -6.90 33.65
N ALA A 143 3.83 -5.59 33.53
CA ALA A 143 4.70 -4.54 34.06
C ALA A 143 4.97 -4.64 35.58
N SER A 144 3.96 -5.06 36.36
CA SER A 144 4.10 -5.28 37.80
C SER A 144 5.01 -6.46 38.12
N THR A 145 4.91 -7.53 37.34
CA THR A 145 5.70 -8.77 37.51
C THR A 145 7.16 -8.52 37.14
N ILE A 146 7.42 -7.85 36.00
CA ILE A 146 8.77 -7.53 35.55
C ILE A 146 9.51 -6.67 36.59
N ARG A 147 8.83 -5.68 37.18
CA ARG A 147 9.40 -4.85 38.25
C ARG A 147 9.63 -5.63 39.55
N ALA A 148 8.71 -6.53 39.91
CA ALA A 148 8.85 -7.35 41.11
C ALA A 148 10.08 -8.29 41.03
N TYR A 149 10.36 -8.84 39.84
CA TYR A 149 11.54 -9.69 39.60
C TYR A 149 12.82 -8.92 39.24
N LYS A 150 12.78 -7.58 39.13
CA LYS A 150 13.91 -6.73 38.71
C LYS A 150 14.52 -7.10 37.35
N LEU A 151 13.70 -7.59 36.40
CA LEU A 151 14.12 -8.01 35.06
C LEU A 151 13.95 -6.92 33.98
N VAL A 152 13.86 -5.65 34.40
CA VAL A 152 13.57 -4.53 33.49
C VAL A 152 14.66 -4.40 32.41
N ASP A 153 15.94 -4.51 32.79
CA ASP A 153 17.06 -4.34 31.86
C ASP A 153 17.12 -5.45 30.80
N GLU A 154 16.77 -6.69 31.16
CA GLU A 154 16.70 -7.80 30.20
C GLU A 154 15.56 -7.58 29.18
N PHE A 155 14.40 -7.12 29.64
CA PHE A 155 13.28 -6.78 28.76
C PHE A 155 13.59 -5.61 27.82
N ILE A 156 14.34 -4.61 28.29
CA ILE A 156 14.82 -3.50 27.45
C ILE A 156 15.74 -4.04 26.36
N LYS A 157 16.74 -4.85 26.73
CA LYS A 157 17.70 -5.42 25.78
C LYS A 157 17.04 -6.31 24.73
N GLU A 158 16.04 -7.11 25.13
CA GLU A 158 15.25 -7.92 24.19
C GLU A 158 14.40 -7.05 23.26
N SER A 159 13.85 -5.94 23.76
CA SER A 159 13.14 -4.97 22.93
C SER A 159 14.05 -4.30 21.90
N GLU A 160 15.25 -3.89 22.30
CA GLU A 160 16.27 -3.33 21.40
C GLU A 160 16.66 -4.34 20.31
N ARG A 161 16.92 -5.59 20.67
CA ARG A 161 17.24 -6.66 19.70
C ARG A 161 16.16 -6.83 18.64
N ARG A 162 14.88 -6.83 19.03
CA ARG A 162 13.74 -6.96 18.10
C ARG A 162 13.59 -5.75 17.19
N VAL A 163 13.88 -4.54 17.71
CA VAL A 163 13.90 -3.31 16.90
C VAL A 163 15.05 -3.36 15.89
N ASP A 164 16.24 -3.79 16.31
CA ASP A 164 17.40 -3.94 15.43
C ASP A 164 17.16 -4.95 14.31
N GLU A 165 16.52 -6.09 14.59
CA GLU A 165 16.11 -7.07 13.57
C GLU A 165 15.12 -6.48 12.55
N ASN A 166 14.18 -5.64 13.01
CA ASN A 166 13.26 -4.95 12.12
C ASN A 166 13.99 -3.88 11.29
N LEU A 167 14.90 -3.11 11.88
CA LEU A 167 15.71 -2.12 11.18
C LEU A 167 16.61 -2.80 10.13
N ALA A 168 17.25 -3.92 10.47
CA ALA A 168 18.09 -4.70 9.54
C ALA A 168 17.29 -5.21 8.33
N THR A 169 15.99 -5.46 8.49
CA THR A 169 15.07 -5.82 7.41
C THR A 169 14.58 -4.60 6.61
N TYR A 170 14.33 -3.49 7.30
CA TYR A 170 13.73 -2.28 6.75
C TYR A 170 14.71 -1.43 5.93
N TYR A 171 15.95 -1.28 6.39
CA TYR A 171 16.98 -0.49 5.71
C TYR A 171 17.27 -0.97 4.28
N PRO A 172 17.47 -2.28 4.01
CA PRO A 172 17.65 -2.79 2.65
C PRO A 172 16.46 -2.48 1.74
N SER A 173 15.24 -2.44 2.27
CA SER A 173 14.02 -2.07 1.52
C SER A 173 14.02 -0.62 1.05
N ILE A 174 14.44 0.30 1.93
CA ILE A 174 14.57 1.71 1.55
C ILE A 174 15.69 1.88 0.53
N VAL A 175 16.84 1.23 0.74
CA VAL A 175 17.99 1.34 -0.16
C VAL A 175 17.67 0.73 -1.53
N ALA A 176 16.98 -0.39 -1.61
CA ALA A 176 16.52 -0.98 -2.87
C ALA A 176 15.54 -0.07 -3.62
N ASN A 177 14.61 0.58 -2.91
CA ASN A 177 13.71 1.57 -3.51
C ASN A 177 14.45 2.84 -3.98
N ARG A 178 15.47 3.29 -3.22
CA ARG A 178 16.30 4.46 -3.55
C ARG A 178 17.23 4.22 -4.74
N LEU A 179 17.92 3.07 -4.77
CA LEU A 179 18.80 2.67 -5.88
C LEU A 179 18.05 2.66 -7.21
N ASN A 180 16.80 2.21 -7.21
CA ASN A 180 15.94 2.21 -8.39
C ASN A 180 15.70 3.63 -8.95
N ILE A 181 15.59 4.63 -8.08
CA ILE A 181 15.38 6.04 -8.47
C ILE A 181 16.67 6.64 -9.04
N SER A 182 17.85 6.31 -8.51
CA SER A 182 19.11 6.87 -9.01
C SER A 182 19.68 6.17 -10.25
N SER A 183 19.25 4.95 -10.57
CA SER A 183 19.68 4.26 -11.78
C SER A 183 18.95 4.69 -13.07
N PHE A 184 17.94 5.55 -12.97
CA PHE A 184 17.11 6.02 -14.09
C PHE A 184 17.11 7.55 -14.30
N VAL A 185 17.88 8.30 -13.51
CA VAL A 185 18.15 9.75 -13.69
C VAL A 185 19.62 9.92 -13.98
#